data_AF-A0A285BGK6-F1
#
_entry.id   AF-A0A285BGK6-F1
#
_cell.length_a   1.000
_cell.length_b   1.000
_cell.length_c   1.000
_cell.angle_alpha   90.00
_cell.angle_beta   90.00
_cell.angle_gamma   90.00
#
_symmetry.space_group_name_H-M   'P 1'
#
loop_
_entity.id
_entity.type
_entity.pdbx_description
1 polymer ?
#
loop_
_entity_poly.entity_id
_entity_poly.type
_entity_poly.pdbx_seq_one_letter_code
_entity_poly.pdbx_strand_id
1 'polypeptide(L)'
;MYFITVIEDFDKDYGVKGCSRCVGYYNTFEKANKAVRENKCDLWETCYNYAVIEKIEEGLYQTSYEKRWFYKFDCDKGIYEPIEEPEEVKHWCNFAIG
;
A
#
# COMPACT_ATOMS: atom_id res chain seq x y z
N MET A 1 1.02 12.22 -7.55
CA MET A 1 1.73 10.95 -7.82
C MET A 1 1.05 9.82 -7.05
N TYR A 2 1.26 8.57 -7.46
CA TYR A 2 0.67 7.37 -6.83
C TYR A 2 1.78 6.54 -6.22
N PHE A 3 1.98 6.69 -4.92
CA PHE A 3 3.01 6.00 -4.15
C PHE A 3 2.53 4.61 -3.78
N ILE A 4 3.45 3.64 -3.73
CA ILE A 4 3.18 2.27 -3.35
C ILE A 4 3.97 1.98 -2.08
N THR A 5 3.27 1.61 -1.01
CA THR A 5 3.87 1.15 0.23
C THR A 5 3.45 -0.29 0.48
N VAL A 6 4.42 -1.17 0.75
CA VAL A 6 4.19 -2.55 1.15
C VAL A 6 4.26 -2.67 2.67
N ILE A 7 3.46 -3.56 3.24
CA ILE A 7 3.21 -3.68 4.68
C ILE A 7 3.20 -5.16 5.04
N GLU A 8 3.94 -5.53 6.09
CA GLU A 8 4.07 -6.91 6.55
C GLU A 8 2.72 -7.44 7.07
N ASP A 9 2.11 -6.77 8.04
CA ASP A 9 0.79 -7.14 8.54
C ASP A 9 0.07 -5.94 9.19
N PHE A 10 -1.20 -6.16 9.55
CA PHE A 10 -1.96 -5.26 10.38
C PHE A 10 -2.24 -5.86 11.76
N ASP A 11 -2.34 -5.00 12.76
CA ASP A 11 -2.66 -5.35 14.13
C ASP A 11 -3.72 -4.39 14.68
N LYS A 12 -4.67 -4.94 15.44
CA LYS A 12 -5.81 -4.19 15.95
C LYS A 12 -5.42 -3.11 16.95
N ASP A 13 -4.34 -3.30 17.68
CA ASP A 13 -3.91 -2.39 18.74
C ASP A 13 -2.90 -1.36 18.22
N TYR A 14 -2.17 -1.68 17.15
CA TYR A 14 -1.02 -0.88 16.67
C TYR A 14 -1.11 -0.38 15.23
N GLY A 15 -2.13 -0.79 14.47
CA GLY A 15 -2.24 -0.46 13.05
C GLY A 15 -1.30 -1.32 12.20
N VAL A 16 -0.12 -0.82 11.83
CA VAL A 16 0.87 -1.57 11.05
C VAL A 16 1.75 -2.37 12.00
N LYS A 17 1.93 -3.65 11.66
CA LYS A 17 2.77 -4.58 12.40
C LYS A 17 3.89 -5.08 11.51
N GLY A 18 5.09 -5.15 12.08
CA GLY A 18 6.29 -5.55 11.35
C GLY A 18 6.84 -4.43 10.47
N CYS A 19 7.43 -4.81 9.35
CA CYS A 19 8.06 -3.89 8.42
C CYS A 19 7.05 -3.22 7.48
N SER A 20 7.29 -1.96 7.13
CA SER A 20 6.66 -1.30 5.99
C SER A 20 7.70 -0.55 5.17
N ARG A 21 7.44 -0.39 3.86
CA ARG A 21 8.38 0.26 2.95
C ARG A 21 7.65 0.92 1.78
N CYS A 22 7.90 2.21 1.57
CA CYS A 22 7.60 2.86 0.31
C CYS A 22 8.59 2.35 -0.76
N VAL A 23 8.08 1.61 -1.75
CA VAL A 23 8.89 0.95 -2.78
C VAL A 23 9.04 1.80 -4.05
N GLY A 24 8.21 2.84 -4.20
CA GLY A 24 8.28 3.77 -5.32
C GLY A 24 6.93 4.39 -5.64
N TYR A 25 6.83 4.98 -6.83
CA TYR A 25 5.61 5.64 -7.29
C TYR A 25 5.45 5.57 -8.81
N TYR A 26 4.23 5.83 -9.27
CA TYR A 26 3.91 6.10 -10.67
C TYR A 26 3.14 7.41 -10.82
N ASN A 27 3.13 7.96 -12.04
CA ASN A 27 2.38 9.19 -12.34
C ASN A 27 0.88 8.97 -12.55
N THR A 28 0.44 7.73 -12.76
CA THR A 28 -0.98 7.39 -12.95
C THR A 28 -1.39 6.20 -12.10
N PHE A 29 -2.68 6.18 -11.70
CA PHE A 29 -3.23 5.11 -10.87
C PHE A 29 -3.16 3.76 -11.59
N GLU A 30 -3.47 3.73 -12.89
CA GLU A 30 -3.53 2.51 -13.69
C GLU A 30 -2.18 1.79 -13.70
N LYS A 31 -1.08 2.53 -13.79
CA LYS A 31 0.28 1.97 -13.75
C LYS A 31 0.62 1.45 -12.35
N ALA A 32 0.28 2.18 -11.30
CA ALA A 32 0.51 1.74 -9.92
C ALA A 32 -0.32 0.49 -9.58
N ASN A 33 -1.63 0.52 -9.87
CA ASN A 33 -2.55 -0.58 -9.68
C ASN A 33 -2.10 -1.83 -10.46
N LYS A 34 -1.69 -1.67 -11.73
CA LYS A 34 -1.15 -2.78 -12.51
C LYS A 34 0.11 -3.36 -11.85
N ALA A 35 1.05 -2.52 -11.43
CA ALA A 35 2.30 -2.96 -10.79
C ALA A 35 2.05 -3.73 -9.48
N VAL A 36 1.13 -3.24 -8.64
CA VAL A 36 0.74 -3.92 -7.39
C VAL A 36 0.08 -5.27 -7.70
N ARG A 37 -0.96 -5.28 -8.55
CA ARG A 37 -1.69 -6.51 -8.88
C ARG A 37 -0.83 -7.57 -9.56
N GLU A 38 0.18 -7.17 -10.33
CA GLU A 38 1.11 -8.10 -10.98
C GLU A 38 2.30 -8.51 -10.08
N ASN A 39 2.30 -8.15 -8.78
CA ASN A 39 3.42 -8.37 -7.86
C ASN A 39 4.78 -7.95 -8.47
N LYS A 40 4.80 -6.79 -9.13
CA LYS A 40 5.93 -6.40 -9.98
C LYS A 40 7.20 -6.19 -9.16
N CYS A 41 8.32 -6.74 -9.62
CA CYS A 41 9.60 -6.75 -8.89
C CYS A 41 9.54 -7.52 -7.56
N ASP A 42 8.59 -8.46 -7.42
CA ASP A 42 8.38 -9.25 -6.21
C ASP A 42 8.08 -8.39 -4.98
N LEU A 43 7.06 -7.53 -5.07
CA LEU A 43 6.62 -6.66 -3.97
C LEU A 43 6.33 -7.42 -2.68
N TRP A 44 5.87 -8.66 -2.78
CA TRP A 44 5.59 -9.50 -1.63
C TRP A 44 6.84 -9.78 -0.80
N GLU A 45 8.01 -9.94 -1.41
CA GLU A 45 9.30 -10.30 -0.77
C GLU A 45 9.15 -11.36 0.35
N THR A 46 8.19 -12.28 0.22
CA THR A 46 7.81 -13.32 1.20
C THR A 46 7.23 -12.85 2.55
N CYS A 47 7.12 -11.55 2.82
CA CYS A 47 6.67 -11.03 4.11
C CYS A 47 5.61 -9.93 4.03
N TYR A 48 5.50 -9.20 2.92
CA TYR A 48 4.59 -8.08 2.79
C TYR A 48 3.17 -8.50 2.40
N ASN A 49 2.36 -8.89 3.37
CA ASN A 49 1.01 -9.39 3.12
C ASN A 49 0.05 -8.33 2.53
N TYR A 50 0.39 -7.04 2.65
CA TYR A 50 -0.45 -5.96 2.15
C TYR A 50 0.34 -4.95 1.34
N ALA A 51 -0.38 -4.25 0.46
CA ALA A 51 0.11 -3.07 -0.23
C ALA A 51 -0.95 -1.98 -0.19
N VAL A 52 -0.51 -0.73 -0.13
CA VAL A 52 -1.36 0.44 -0.24
C VAL A 52 -0.83 1.35 -1.33
N ILE A 53 -1.74 1.86 -2.16
CA ILE A 53 -1.47 2.94 -3.10
C ILE A 53 -2.03 4.21 -2.50
N GLU A 54 -1.23 5.27 -2.42
CA GLU A 54 -1.65 6.59 -1.96
C GLU A 54 -1.48 7.63 -3.08
N LYS A 55 -2.53 8.40 -3.37
CA LYS A 55 -2.41 9.59 -4.21
C LYS A 55 -1.91 10.76 -3.35
N ILE A 56 -0.71 11.22 -3.63
CA ILE A 56 -0.06 12.31 -2.92
C ILE A 56 0.38 13.37 -3.94
N GLU A 57 -0.06 14.62 -3.75
CA GLU A 57 0.33 15.74 -4.60
C GLU A 57 1.75 16.23 -4.27
N GLU A 58 2.35 17.02 -5.14
CA GLU A 58 3.64 17.65 -4.87
C GLU A 58 3.50 18.67 -3.72
N GLY A 59 4.37 18.58 -2.72
CA GLY A 59 4.38 19.47 -1.56
C GLY A 59 4.93 18.82 -0.31
N LEU A 60 4.95 19.57 0.79
CA LEU A 60 5.33 19.07 2.11
C LEU A 60 4.07 18.68 2.89
N TYR A 61 4.14 17.58 3.65
CA TYR A 61 3.06 17.09 4.53
C TYR A 61 1.68 17.02 3.87
N GLN A 62 1.64 16.61 2.61
CA GLN A 62 0.37 16.41 1.91
C GLN A 62 -0.38 15.22 2.53
N THR A 63 -1.70 15.34 2.66
CA THR A 63 -2.55 14.28 3.21
C THR A 63 -3.09 13.39 2.10
N SER A 64 -2.98 12.07 2.27
CA SER A 64 -3.48 11.07 1.32
C SER A 64 -4.89 10.53 1.63
N TYR A 65 -5.53 11.05 2.68
CA TYR A 65 -6.71 10.47 3.33
C TYR A 65 -7.86 10.09 2.39
N GLU A 66 -8.09 10.88 1.34
CA GLU A 66 -9.23 10.69 0.46
C GLU A 66 -8.98 9.71 -0.70
N LYS A 67 -7.72 9.33 -0.96
CA LYS A 67 -7.34 8.61 -2.18
C LYS A 67 -6.28 7.55 -1.88
N ARG A 68 -6.76 6.46 -1.29
CA ARG A 68 -5.97 5.27 -0.99
C ARG A 68 -6.67 4.00 -1.44
N TRP A 69 -5.88 3.03 -1.86
CA TRP A 69 -6.35 1.73 -2.35
C TRP A 69 -5.52 0.63 -1.69
N PHE A 70 -6.21 -0.29 -1.01
CA PHE A 70 -5.58 -1.37 -0.27
C PHE A 70 -5.66 -2.69 -1.03
N TYR A 71 -4.63 -3.49 -0.84
CA TYR A 71 -4.51 -4.80 -1.46
C TYR A 71 -3.95 -5.80 -0.46
N LYS A 72 -4.36 -7.06 -0.61
CA LYS A 72 -3.81 -8.20 0.15
C LYS A 72 -3.19 -9.19 -0.82
N PHE A 73 -2.03 -9.74 -0.46
CA PHE A 73 -1.39 -10.78 -1.26
C PHE A 73 -2.14 -12.10 -1.14
N ASP A 74 -2.46 -12.70 -2.28
CA ASP A 74 -2.99 -14.05 -2.42
C ASP A 74 -1.81 -14.99 -2.75
N CYS A 75 -1.42 -15.83 -1.79
CA CYS A 75 -0.29 -16.74 -1.93
C CYS A 75 -0.54 -17.84 -2.98
N ASP A 76 -1.79 -18.24 -3.21
CA ASP A 76 -2.12 -19.29 -4.18
C ASP A 76 -2.01 -18.76 -5.61
N LYS A 77 -2.39 -17.49 -5.82
CA LYS A 77 -2.34 -16.83 -7.13
C LYS A 77 -1.04 -16.08 -7.39
N GLY A 78 -0.26 -15.77 -6.35
CA GLY A 78 0.97 -15.00 -6.45
C GLY A 78 0.76 -13.52 -6.83
N ILE A 79 -0.42 -12.97 -6.50
CA ILE A 79 -0.83 -11.62 -6.89
C ILE A 79 -1.48 -10.88 -5.72
N TYR A 80 -1.51 -9.55 -5.80
CA TYR A 80 -2.27 -8.72 -4.87
C TYR A 80 -3.71 -8.53 -5.36
N GLU A 81 -4.68 -8.79 -4.49
CA GLU A 81 -6.10 -8.56 -4.73
C GLU A 81 -6.59 -7.30 -3.98
N PRO A 82 -7.42 -6.45 -4.61
CA PRO A 82 -8.00 -5.29 -3.93
C PRO A 82 -8.85 -5.73 -2.74
N ILE A 83 -8.73 -5.01 -1.62
CA ILE A 83 -9.55 -5.20 -0.43
C ILE A 83 -10.20 -3.88 -0.02
N GLU A 84 -11.23 -3.96 0.80
CA GLU A 84 -11.68 -2.79 1.54
C GLU A 84 -10.59 -2.31 2.49
N GLU A 85 -10.66 -1.02 2.81
CA GLU A 85 -9.75 -0.43 3.77
C GLU A 85 -9.84 -1.15 5.13
N PRO A 86 -8.72 -1.64 5.68
CA PRO A 86 -8.67 -2.28 6.99
C PRO A 86 -9.02 -1.32 8.13
N GLU A 87 -9.81 -1.80 9.10
CA GLU A 87 -10.23 -0.99 10.25
C GLU A 87 -9.05 -0.54 11.11
N GLU A 88 -8.02 -1.39 11.20
CA GLU A 88 -6.80 -1.19 11.96
C GLU A 88 -6.09 0.11 11.60
N VAL A 89 -6.29 0.61 10.37
CA VAL A 89 -5.56 1.78 9.85
C VAL A 89 -6.45 2.88 9.30
N LYS A 90 -7.77 2.81 9.50
CA LYS A 90 -8.71 3.84 9.02
C LYS A 90 -8.39 5.24 9.51
N HIS A 91 -7.88 5.34 10.73
CA HIS A 91 -7.52 6.58 11.39
C HIS A 91 -6.07 7.03 11.09
N TRP A 92 -5.38 6.34 10.19
CA TRP A 92 -4.00 6.64 9.81
C TRP A 92 -3.92 7.26 8.42
N CYS A 93 -2.83 7.94 8.11
CA CYS A 93 -2.54 8.43 6.76
C CYS A 93 -1.04 8.48 6.52
N ASN A 94 -0.67 8.75 5.26
CA ASN A 94 0.70 9.00 4.84
C ASN A 94 1.66 7.82 5.04
N PHE A 95 1.23 6.60 4.67
CA PHE A 95 2.07 5.40 4.72
C PHE A 95 3.37 5.56 3.93
N ALA A 96 3.35 6.34 2.84
CA ALA A 96 4.51 6.56 1.98
C ALA A 96 5.45 7.68 2.45
N ILE A 97 4.94 8.73 3.10
CA ILE A 97 5.72 9.97 3.36
C ILE A 97 5.79 10.44 4.83
N GLY A 98 5.30 9.65 5.79
CA GLY A 98 5.51 9.91 7.23
C GLY A 98 4.56 10.92 7.84
#